data_AF-R3TR68-F1
#
_entry.id   AF-R3TR68-F1
#
_cell.length_a   1.000
_cell.length_b   1.000
_cell.length_c   1.000
_cell.angle_alpha   90.00
_cell.angle_beta   90.00
_cell.angle_gamma   90.00
#
_symmetry.space_group_name_H-M   'P 1'
#
loop_
_entity.id
_entity.type
_entity.pdbx_description
1 polymer ?
#
loop_
_entity_poly.entity_id
_entity_poly.type
_entity_poly.pdbx_seq_one_letter_code
_entity_poly.pdbx_strand_id
1 'polypeptide(L)'
;MKKYQVSLAKAVLGTFGWLTGILVLANGGNEILRLLLLSITCSIIIGFIFSVGYPIIWKEFTTNQAVKIGLSSIMNIGGGCLVIGLLFPAMFTMIFAWIPAMLLLSIVLHTICSFFYQEAN
;
A
#
# COMPACT_ATOMS: atom_id res chain seq x y z
N MET A 1 -5.24 -24.43 3.43
CA MET A 1 -6.01 -23.25 2.93
C MET A 1 -5.16 -22.41 1.97
N LYS A 2 -5.25 -22.67 0.65
CA LYS A 2 -4.42 -22.02 -0.40
C LYS A 2 -5.10 -20.81 -1.09
N LYS A 3 -6.30 -20.39 -0.64
CA LYS A 3 -7.32 -19.79 -1.53
C LYS A 3 -7.30 -18.25 -1.69
N TYR A 4 -6.50 -17.52 -0.94
CA TYR A 4 -6.47 -16.04 -1.01
C TYR A 4 -5.03 -15.50 -0.97
N GLN A 5 -4.22 -15.85 -1.97
CA GLN A 5 -3.02 -15.09 -2.28
C GLN A 5 -3.26 -14.35 -3.59
N VAL A 6 -3.19 -13.02 -3.54
CA VAL A 6 -3.23 -12.20 -4.75
C VAL A 6 -1.93 -12.44 -5.50
N SER A 7 -2.02 -12.98 -6.71
CA SER A 7 -0.85 -13.13 -7.59
C SER A 7 -0.18 -11.78 -7.78
N LEU A 8 1.15 -11.73 -7.65
CA LEU A 8 1.94 -10.51 -7.79
C LEU A 8 1.63 -9.78 -9.09
N ALA A 9 1.50 -10.51 -10.20
CA ALA A 9 1.14 -9.92 -11.48
C ALA A 9 -0.22 -9.19 -11.45
N LYS A 10 -1.22 -9.74 -10.74
CA LYS A 10 -2.55 -9.12 -10.61
C LYS A 10 -2.48 -7.86 -9.74
N ALA A 11 -1.71 -7.90 -8.65
CA ALA A 11 -1.52 -6.73 -7.79
C ALA A 11 -0.83 -5.59 -8.54
N VAL A 12 0.27 -5.89 -9.24
CA VAL A 12 1.03 -4.91 -10.04
C VAL A 12 0.15 -4.30 -11.13
N LEU A 13 -0.55 -5.11 -11.92
CA LEU A 13 -1.40 -4.60 -13.00
C LEU A 13 -2.58 -3.76 -12.47
N GLY A 14 -3.20 -4.19 -11.37
CA GLY A 14 -4.28 -3.45 -10.73
C GLY A 14 -3.80 -2.09 -10.21
N THR A 15 -2.65 -2.06 -9.53
CA THR A 15 -2.06 -0.81 -9.05
C THR A 15 -1.62 0.09 -10.20
N PHE A 16 -1.02 -0.46 -11.26
CA PHE A 16 -0.60 0.31 -12.42
C PHE A 16 -1.79 0.97 -13.12
N GLY A 17 -2.88 0.22 -13.32
CA GLY A 17 -4.12 0.77 -13.86
C GLY A 17 -4.69 1.88 -12.99
N TRP A 18 -4.70 1.69 -11.66
CA TRP A 18 -5.18 2.70 -10.71
C TRP A 18 -4.34 3.98 -10.73
N LEU A 19 -3.01 3.87 -10.65
CA LEU A 19 -2.10 5.01 -10.72
C LEU A 19 -2.22 5.74 -12.05
N THR A 20 -2.31 5.01 -13.16
CA THR A 20 -2.54 5.59 -14.49
C THR A 20 -3.86 6.36 -14.54
N GLY A 21 -4.93 5.81 -13.97
CA GLY A 21 -6.22 6.49 -13.89
C GLY A 21 -6.13 7.82 -13.13
N ILE A 22 -5.45 7.84 -11.98
CA ILE A 22 -5.22 9.07 -11.21
C ILE A 22 -4.41 10.08 -12.03
N LEU A 23 -3.34 9.64 -12.70
CA LEU A 23 -2.49 10.51 -13.52
C LEU A 23 -3.23 11.13 -14.69
N VAL A 24 -4.12 10.38 -15.34
CA VAL A 24 -4.98 10.86 -16.42
C VAL A 24 -6.00 11.88 -15.89
N LEU A 25 -6.66 11.58 -14.77
CA LEU A 25 -7.64 12.48 -14.14
C LEU A 25 -7.01 13.77 -13.59
N ALA A 26 -5.77 13.70 -13.11
CA ALA A 26 -5.02 14.84 -12.58
C ALA A 26 -4.53 15.83 -13.67
N ASN A 27 -4.95 15.64 -14.92
CA ASN A 27 -4.59 16.45 -16.08
C ASN A 27 -3.07 16.42 -16.34
N GLY A 28 -2.62 15.29 -16.90
CA GLY A 28 -1.21 15.05 -17.21
C GLY A 28 -0.65 16.06 -18.18
N GLY A 29 -0.05 17.12 -17.65
CA GLY A 29 0.74 18.08 -18.41
C GLY A 29 2.01 17.45 -18.98
N ASN A 30 3.01 18.28 -19.25
CA ASN A 30 4.22 17.90 -19.98
C ASN A 30 5.05 16.74 -19.35
N GLU A 31 4.78 16.37 -18.10
CA GLU A 31 5.49 15.31 -17.37
C GLU A 31 4.76 13.95 -17.36
N ILE A 32 3.64 13.79 -18.09
CA ILE A 32 2.82 12.56 -18.01
C ILE A 32 3.59 11.29 -18.38
N LEU A 33 4.48 11.34 -19.37
CA LEU A 33 5.31 10.19 -19.76
C LEU A 33 6.26 9.78 -18.62
N ARG A 34 6.89 10.76 -17.96
CA ARG A 34 7.78 10.51 -16.81
C ARG A 34 7.01 9.89 -15.65
N LEU A 35 5.81 10.43 -15.35
CA LEU A 35 4.96 9.93 -14.28
C LEU A 35 4.42 8.52 -14.56
N LEU A 36 4.11 8.20 -15.82
CA LEU A 36 3.73 6.85 -16.23
C LEU A 36 4.87 5.84 -16.08
N LEU A 37 6.10 6.23 -16.39
CA LEU A 37 7.26 5.35 -16.17
C LEU A 37 7.50 5.11 -14.67
N LEU A 38 7.39 6.15 -13.85
CA LEU A 38 7.51 6.03 -12.39
C LEU A 38 6.35 5.23 -11.78
N SER A 39 5.16 5.26 -12.38
CA SER A 39 4.02 4.48 -11.88
C SER A 39 4.25 2.97 -12.05
N ILE A 40 5.01 2.52 -13.04
CA ILE A 40 5.43 1.11 -13.18
C ILE A 40 6.22 0.68 -11.94
N THR A 41 7.26 1.44 -11.56
CA THR A 41 8.07 1.14 -10.38
C THR A 41 7.24 1.16 -9.11
N CYS A 42 6.36 2.14 -8.95
CA CYS A 42 5.47 2.22 -7.78
C CYS A 42 4.50 1.03 -7.71
N SER A 43 4.01 0.56 -8.87
CA SER A 43 3.12 -0.59 -8.96
C SER A 43 3.82 -1.88 -8.56
N ILE A 44 5.11 -2.02 -8.86
CA ILE A 44 5.93 -3.14 -8.41
C ILE A 44 6.10 -3.11 -6.89
N ILE A 45 6.40 -1.95 -6.31
CA ILE A 45 6.57 -1.78 -4.87
C ILE A 45 5.27 -2.11 -4.13
N ILE A 46 4.16 -1.52 -4.54
CA ILE A 46 2.84 -1.76 -3.95
C ILE A 46 2.43 -3.23 -4.16
N GLY A 47 2.61 -3.76 -5.37
CA GLY A 47 2.31 -5.14 -5.69
C GLY A 47 3.08 -6.12 -4.80
N PHE A 48 4.36 -5.85 -4.53
CA PHE A 48 5.16 -6.64 -3.61
C PHE A 48 4.63 -6.57 -2.16
N ILE A 49 4.29 -5.37 -1.68
CA ILE A 49 3.74 -5.18 -0.34
C ILE A 49 2.44 -6.00 -0.18
N PHE A 50 1.51 -5.92 -1.13
CA PHE A 50 0.22 -6.64 -1.09
C PHE A 50 0.32 -8.15 -1.32
N SER A 51 1.17 -8.59 -2.25
CA SER A 51 1.26 -10.00 -2.63
C SER A 51 2.23 -10.82 -1.79
N VAL A 52 3.23 -10.18 -1.18
CA VAL A 52 4.30 -10.87 -0.42
C VAL A 52 4.33 -10.37 1.02
N GLY A 53 4.44 -9.05 1.23
CA GLY A 53 4.58 -8.45 2.56
C GLY A 53 3.44 -8.83 3.50
N TYR A 54 2.20 -8.48 3.13
CA TYR A 54 1.04 -8.75 3.99
C TYR A 54 0.84 -10.25 4.28
N PRO A 55 0.89 -11.18 3.30
CA PRO A 55 0.81 -12.60 3.58
C PRO A 55 1.85 -13.10 4.58
N ILE A 56 3.10 -12.64 4.50
CA ILE A 56 4.15 -13.02 5.46
C ILE A 56 3.77 -12.58 6.87
N ILE A 57 3.37 -11.31 7.05
CA ILE A 57 3.00 -10.75 8.37
C ILE A 57 1.81 -11.50 8.98
N TRP A 58 0.82 -11.84 8.18
CA TRP A 58 -0.42 -12.40 8.70
C TRP A 58 -0.38 -13.93 8.85
N LYS A 59 0.33 -14.65 7.98
CA LYS A 59 0.36 -16.12 7.95
C LYS A 59 1.60 -16.74 8.59
N GLU A 60 2.78 -16.21 8.29
CA GLU A 60 4.06 -16.83 8.68
C GLU A 60 4.52 -16.38 10.07
N PHE A 61 4.23 -15.12 10.43
CA PHE A 61 4.54 -14.63 11.77
C PHE A 61 3.60 -15.26 12.82
N THR A 62 4.18 -16.00 13.76
CA THR A 62 3.53 -16.60 14.94
C THR A 62 3.40 -15.61 16.11
N THR A 63 3.46 -14.31 15.84
CA THR A 63 3.44 -13.25 16.86
C THR A 63 2.03 -12.83 17.26
N ASN A 64 1.93 -12.16 18.41
CA ASN A 64 0.70 -11.52 18.89
C ASN A 64 0.07 -10.59 17.83
N GLN A 65 -1.26 -10.58 17.79
CA GLN A 65 -2.04 -9.83 16.80
C GLN A 65 -1.75 -8.32 16.81
N ALA A 66 -1.51 -7.73 17.97
CA ALA A 66 -1.09 -6.33 18.08
C ALA A 66 0.18 -6.04 17.27
N VAL A 67 1.14 -6.97 17.24
CA VAL A 67 2.38 -6.84 16.45
C VAL A 67 2.08 -6.92 14.96
N LYS A 68 1.20 -7.84 14.53
CA LYS A 68 0.78 -7.97 13.12
C LYS A 68 0.11 -6.70 12.61
N ILE A 69 -0.76 -6.11 13.43
CA ILE A 69 -1.42 -4.83 13.14
C ILE A 69 -0.38 -3.72 13.03
N GLY A 70 0.49 -3.56 14.03
CA GLY A 70 1.53 -2.53 14.03
C GLY A 70 2.45 -2.61 12.81
N LEU A 71 2.94 -3.81 12.47
CA LEU A 71 3.83 -4.01 11.33
C LEU A 71 3.12 -3.76 10.00
N SER A 72 1.87 -4.20 9.88
CA SER A 72 1.03 -3.94 8.71
C SER A 72 0.78 -2.45 8.51
N SER A 73 0.47 -1.70 9.57
CA SER A 73 0.26 -0.25 9.50
C SER A 73 1.53 0.50 9.14
N ILE A 74 2.68 0.13 9.71
CA ILE A 74 3.98 0.72 9.36
C ILE A 74 4.30 0.45 7.89
N MET A 75 4.12 -0.79 7.42
CA MET A 75 4.37 -1.16 6.03
C MET A 75 3.42 -0.43 5.07
N ASN A 76 2.16 -0.26 5.45
CA ASN A 76 1.16 0.47 4.67
C ASN A 76 1.54 1.96 4.50
N ILE A 77 1.82 2.64 5.62
CA ILE A 77 2.17 4.06 5.59
C ILE A 77 3.55 4.27 4.96
N GLY A 78 4.53 3.41 5.26
CA GLY A 78 5.85 3.47 4.66
C GLY A 78 5.81 3.26 3.15
N GLY A 79 5.06 2.26 2.68
CA GLY A 79 4.85 2.02 1.25
C GLY A 79 4.14 3.19 0.55
N GLY A 80 3.08 3.72 1.15
CA GLY A 80 2.36 4.89 0.64
C GLY A 80 3.25 6.14 0.57
N CYS A 81 4.03 6.41 1.63
CA CYS A 81 4.97 7.53 1.68
C CYS A 81 6.05 7.42 0.60
N LEU A 82 6.59 6.21 0.38
CA LEU A 82 7.60 5.96 -0.65
C LEU A 82 7.01 6.24 -2.04
N VAL A 83 5.82 5.72 -2.34
CA VAL A 83 5.14 5.92 -3.63
C VAL A 83 4.82 7.39 -3.88
N ILE A 84 4.29 8.10 -2.88
CA ILE A 84 3.99 9.53 -3.00
C ILE A 84 5.30 10.32 -3.15
N GLY A 85 6.35 9.98 -2.42
CA GLY A 85 7.66 10.62 -2.55
C GLY A 85 8.26 10.46 -3.95
N LEU A 86 8.09 9.31 -4.59
CA LEU A 86 8.57 9.05 -5.95
C LEU A 86 7.74 9.76 -7.03
N LEU A 87 6.41 9.75 -6.91
CA LEU A 87 5.52 10.32 -7.93
C LEU A 87 5.31 11.83 -7.75
N PHE A 88 5.16 12.29 -6.51
CA PHE A 88 4.73 13.64 -6.16
C PHE A 88 5.51 14.18 -4.94
N PRO A 89 6.81 14.46 -5.06
CA PRO A 89 7.65 14.92 -3.95
C PRO A 89 7.14 16.20 -3.28
N ALA A 90 6.53 17.12 -4.04
CA ALA A 90 5.90 18.32 -3.48
C ALA A 90 4.66 18.01 -2.62
N MET A 91 3.89 16.97 -2.97
CA MET A 91 2.78 16.51 -2.13
C MET A 91 3.30 15.82 -0.87
N PHE A 92 4.41 15.06 -0.98
CA PHE A 92 5.02 14.41 0.17
C PHE A 92 5.36 15.40 1.29
N THR A 93 5.91 16.57 0.95
CA THR A 93 6.22 17.61 1.94
C THR A 93 4.98 18.17 2.65
N MET A 94 3.82 18.19 1.99
CA MET A 94 2.57 18.64 2.60
C MET A 94 2.00 17.61 3.57
N ILE A 95 2.13 16.32 3.25
CA ILE A 95 1.56 15.23 4.05
C ILE A 95 2.50 14.74 5.17
N PHE A 96 3.77 15.14 5.15
CA PHE A 96 4.79 14.64 6.09
C PHE A 96 4.39 14.85 7.56
N ALA A 97 3.86 16.03 7.90
CA ALA A 97 3.40 16.35 9.26
C ALA A 97 2.20 15.48 9.70
N TRP A 98 1.45 14.93 8.74
CA TRP A 98 0.26 14.11 8.97
C TRP A 98 0.56 12.62 9.10
N ILE A 99 1.82 12.18 8.89
CA ILE A 99 2.21 10.77 8.99
C ILE A 99 1.77 10.12 10.32
N PRO A 100 1.92 10.77 11.50
CA PRO A 100 1.46 10.18 12.76
C PRO A 100 -0.05 9.93 12.78
N ALA A 101 -0.85 10.87 12.27
CA ALA A 101 -2.30 10.74 12.21
C ALA A 101 -2.72 9.64 11.22
N MET A 102 -2.06 9.56 10.06
CA MET A 102 -2.28 8.50 9.07
C MET A 102 -1.90 7.12 9.61
N LEU A 103 -0.83 7.02 10.40
CA LEU A 103 -0.44 5.77 11.06
C LEU A 103 -1.47 5.33 12.09
N LEU A 104 -1.97 6.25 12.92
CA LEU A 104 -3.03 5.95 13.88
C LEU A 104 -4.29 5.46 13.18
N LEU A 105 -4.72 6.15 12.12
CA LEU A 105 -5.84 5.72 11.29
C LEU A 105 -5.59 4.33 10.68
N SER A 106 -4.39 4.07 10.19
CA SER A 106 -4.02 2.76 9.63
C SER A 106 -4.09 1.64 10.68
N ILE A 107 -3.69 1.91 11.92
CA ILE A 107 -3.81 0.96 13.04
C ILE A 107 -5.27 0.66 13.33
N VAL A 108 -6.14 1.69 13.39
CA VAL A 108 -7.58 1.51 13.61
C VAL A 108 -8.19 0.63 12.52
N LEU A 109 -7.91 0.92 11.24
CA LEU A 109 -8.43 0.13 10.13
C LEU A 109 -7.94 -1.33 10.17
N HIS A 110 -6.65 -1.56 10.44
CA HIS A 110 -6.12 -2.92 10.55
C HIS A 110 -6.69 -3.66 11.75
N THR A 111 -6.99 -2.96 12.85
CA THR A 111 -7.68 -3.52 14.01
C THR A 111 -9.09 -3.97 13.62
N ILE A 112 -9.86 -3.11 12.96
CA ILE A 112 -11.20 -3.44 12.45
C ILE A 112 -11.15 -4.64 11.50
N CYS A 113 -10.25 -4.62 10.50
CA CYS A 113 -10.07 -5.74 9.58
C CYS A 113 -9.71 -7.03 10.31
N SER A 114 -8.91 -6.96 11.38
CA SER A 114 -8.52 -8.14 12.14
C SER A 114 -9.69 -8.84 12.83
N PHE A 115 -10.72 -8.11 13.24
CA PHE A 115 -11.94 -8.72 13.79
C PHE A 115 -12.66 -9.57 12.74
N PHE A 116 -12.81 -9.07 11.51
CA PHE A 116 -13.42 -9.82 10.42
C PHE A 116 -12.61 -11.06 10.02
N TYR A 117 -11.29 -11.01 10.14
CA TYR A 117 -10.43 -12.18 9.87
C TYR A 117 -10.50 -13.25 10.96
N GLN A 118 -10.80 -12.88 12.20
CA GLN A 118 -11.03 -13.85 13.29
C GLN A 118 -12.38 -14.56 13.14
N GLU A 119 -13.44 -13.82 12.78
CA GLU A 119 -14.80 -14.38 12.63
C GLU A 119 -14.95 -15.31 11.42
N ALA A 120 -14.04 -15.25 10.45
CA ALA A 120 -14.06 -16.08 9.24
C ALA A 120 -13.32 -17.43 9.38
N ASN A 121 -12.72 -17.71 10.54
CA ASN A 121 -12.09 -19.00 10.90
C ASN A 121 -12.94 -19.75 11.92
#